data_AF-A0A8H6UJQ2-F1
#
_entry.id   AF-A0A8H6UJQ2-F1
#
_cell.length_a   1.000
_cell.length_b   1.000
_cell.length_c   1.000
_cell.angle_alpha   90.00
_cell.angle_beta   90.00
_cell.angle_gamma   90.00
#
_symmetry.space_group_name_H-M   'P 1'
#
loop_
_entity.id
_entity.type
_entity.pdbx_description
1 polymer ?
#
loop_
_entity_poly.entity_id
_entity_poly.type
_entity_poly.pdbx_seq_one_letter_code
_entity_poly.pdbx_strand_id
1 'polypeptide(L)'
;MAAGAGKQKKKWSKGKVKDKAQHAVVLEKQTAERLQKDVQSYRLITVATLVDRLKINGSLARRALADLEEKGQIKKVVGHSKMTIYTRAVTAE
;
A
#
# COMPACT_ATOMS: atom_id res chain seq x y z
N MET A 1 3.36 24.40 -36.83
CA MET A 1 3.18 23.10 -37.52
C MET A 1 2.60 22.12 -36.53
N ALA A 2 1.49 21.46 -36.88
CA ALA A 2 0.42 21.04 -35.98
C ALA A 2 0.80 20.00 -34.92
N ALA A 3 0.34 20.25 -33.68
CA ALA A 3 0.33 19.31 -32.58
C ALA A 3 -0.57 18.10 -32.92
N GLY A 4 0.01 16.90 -32.92
CA GLY A 4 -0.69 15.64 -33.12
C GLY A 4 -1.60 15.31 -31.93
N ALA A 5 -2.74 15.98 -31.86
CA ALA A 5 -3.84 15.60 -30.97
C ALA A 5 -4.47 14.30 -31.50
N GLY A 6 -3.96 13.16 -31.02
CA GLY A 6 -4.55 11.86 -31.28
C GLY A 6 -6.02 11.85 -30.83
N LYS A 7 -6.93 11.69 -31.80
CA LYS A 7 -8.39 11.65 -31.60
C LYS A 7 -8.74 10.72 -30.44
N GLN A 8 -9.22 11.31 -29.34
CA GLN A 8 -9.75 10.56 -28.20
C GLN A 8 -11.01 9.79 -28.65
N LYS A 9 -10.87 8.47 -28.77
CA LYS A 9 -11.92 7.53 -29.19
C LYS A 9 -13.12 7.64 -28.24
N LYS A 10 -14.33 7.86 -28.77
CA LYS A 10 -15.57 7.97 -27.98
C LYS A 10 -15.80 6.68 -27.19
N LYS A 11 -15.89 6.79 -25.87
CA LYS A 11 -16.13 5.67 -24.95
C LYS A 11 -17.63 5.58 -24.66
N TRP A 12 -18.31 4.63 -25.28
CA TRP A 12 -19.79 4.48 -25.28
C TRP A 12 -20.36 3.92 -23.97
N SER A 13 -19.50 3.57 -23.01
CA SER A 13 -19.91 3.09 -21.70
C SER A 13 -19.26 3.94 -20.61
N LYS A 14 -20.03 4.85 -20.01
CA LYS A 14 -19.69 5.50 -18.73
C LYS A 14 -20.07 4.54 -17.60
N GLY A 15 -19.34 3.42 -17.52
CA GLY A 15 -19.57 2.41 -16.48
C GLY A 15 -19.29 2.98 -15.09
N LYS A 16 -20.06 2.55 -14.08
CA LYS A 16 -19.89 2.87 -12.64
C LYS A 16 -18.41 2.78 -12.25
N VAL A 17 -17.73 3.92 -12.24
CA VAL A 17 -16.38 4.02 -11.69
C VAL A 17 -16.55 4.37 -10.22
N LYS A 18 -16.11 3.46 -9.34
CA LYS A 18 -15.87 3.79 -7.94
C LYS A 18 -14.92 4.99 -7.94
N ASP A 19 -15.25 6.03 -7.18
CA ASP A 19 -14.54 7.30 -7.15
C ASP A 19 -13.02 7.11 -7.11
N LYS A 20 -12.27 7.99 -7.79
CA LYS A 20 -10.83 7.82 -8.01
C LYS A 20 -10.13 7.78 -6.65
N ALA A 21 -9.68 6.60 -6.24
CA ALA A 21 -8.96 6.43 -4.99
C ALA A 21 -7.64 7.20 -5.05
N GLN A 22 -7.53 8.25 -4.24
CA GLN A 22 -6.32 9.06 -4.12
C GLN A 22 -5.37 8.37 -3.11
N HIS A 23 -4.34 7.71 -3.62
CA HIS A 23 -3.30 7.10 -2.79
C HIS A 23 -2.10 8.04 -2.66
N ALA A 24 -1.59 8.21 -1.44
CA ALA A 24 -0.36 8.96 -1.21
C ALA A 24 0.86 8.21 -1.77
N VAL A 25 1.73 8.94 -2.48
CA VAL A 25 2.96 8.42 -3.11
C VAL A 25 4.22 8.89 -2.37
N VAL A 26 4.06 9.79 -1.39
CA VAL A 26 5.14 10.28 -0.53
C VAL A 26 4.80 9.97 0.92
N LEU A 27 5.80 9.53 1.68
CA LEU A 27 5.70 9.35 3.12
C LEU A 27 5.87 10.71 3.80
N GLU A 28 4.78 11.27 4.28
CA GLU A 28 4.81 12.43 5.17
C GLU A 28 5.06 11.97 6.61
N LYS A 29 5.59 12.86 7.45
CA LYS A 29 5.88 12.52 8.87
C LYS A 29 4.65 11.96 9.60
N GLN A 30 3.47 12.54 9.32
CA GLN A 30 2.20 12.08 9.91
C GLN A 30 1.82 10.66 9.47
N THR A 31 2.07 10.28 8.21
CA THR A 31 1.76 8.93 7.72
C THR A 31 2.77 7.91 8.22
N ALA A 32 4.04 8.29 8.39
CA ALA A 32 5.06 7.44 8.97
C ALA A 32 4.77 7.09 10.44
N GLU A 33 4.35 8.06 11.25
CA GLU A 33 3.97 7.83 12.65
C GLU A 33 2.73 6.95 12.78
N ARG A 34 1.74 7.15 11.91
CA ARG A 34 0.54 6.29 11.86
C ARG A 34 0.88 4.86 11.47
N LEU A 35 1.73 4.68 10.46
CA LEU A 35 2.16 3.37 9.99
C LEU A 35 2.83 2.57 11.13
N GLN A 36 3.69 3.19 11.94
CA GLN A 36 4.33 2.50 13.07
C GLN A 36 3.33 2.04 14.15
N LYS A 37 2.34 2.88 14.49
CA LYS A 37 1.32 2.54 15.50
C LYS A 37 0.36 1.47 14.99
N ASP A 38 -0.11 1.63 13.77
CA ASP A 38 -1.13 0.77 13.17
C ASP A 38 -0.59 -0.64 12.89
N VAL A 39 0.67 -0.76 12.46
CA VAL A 39 1.33 -2.04 12.18
C VAL A 39 1.36 -2.97 13.40
N GLN A 40 1.49 -2.42 14.61
CA GLN A 40 1.49 -3.22 15.85
C GLN A 40 0.09 -3.72 16.23
N SER A 41 -0.94 -2.96 15.88
CA SER A 41 -2.35 -3.31 16.14
C SER A 41 -2.83 -4.43 15.20
N TYR A 42 -2.32 -4.47 13.97
CA TYR A 42 -2.79 -5.42 12.97
C TYR A 42 -2.25 -6.84 13.18
N ARG A 43 -3.18 -7.80 13.27
CA ARG A 43 -2.84 -9.22 13.25
C ARG A 43 -2.39 -9.71 11.88
N LEU A 44 -3.00 -9.18 10.81
CA LEU A 44 -2.66 -9.49 9.41
C LEU A 44 -2.09 -8.26 8.72
N ILE A 45 -0.86 -8.37 8.25
CA ILE A 45 -0.13 -7.28 7.60
C ILE A 45 0.21 -7.73 6.18
N THR A 46 -0.39 -7.06 5.18
CA THR A 46 -0.14 -7.31 3.76
C THR A 46 -0.11 -5.97 3.01
N VAL A 47 0.34 -6.00 1.75
CA VAL A 47 0.30 -4.81 0.89
C VAL A 47 -1.12 -4.24 0.77
N ALA A 48 -2.13 -5.11 0.68
CA ALA A 48 -3.53 -4.69 0.57
C ALA A 48 -4.04 -4.01 1.84
N THR A 49 -3.71 -4.52 3.03
CA THR A 49 -4.18 -3.91 4.29
C THR A 49 -3.61 -2.49 4.48
N LEU A 50 -2.38 -2.25 4.06
CA LEU A 50 -1.78 -0.91 4.09
C LEU A 50 -2.41 0.04 3.06
N VAL A 51 -2.73 -0.45 1.86
CA VAL A 51 -3.40 0.36 0.81
C VAL A 51 -4.81 0.78 1.25
N ASP A 52 -5.59 -0.11 1.86
CA ASP A 52 -6.95 0.20 2.33
C ASP A 52 -6.96 1.14 3.54
N ARG A 53 -6.08 0.92 4.53
CA ARG A 53 -6.10 1.65 5.80
C ARG A 53 -5.35 2.97 5.77
N LEU A 54 -4.11 2.95 5.27
CA LEU A 54 -3.22 4.11 5.26
C LEU A 54 -3.32 4.90 3.96
N LYS A 55 -4.11 4.41 2.99
CA LYS A 55 -4.26 5.01 1.65
C LYS A 55 -2.92 5.30 0.98
N ILE A 56 -1.92 4.43 1.19
CA ILE A 56 -0.61 4.53 0.55
C ILE A 56 -0.58 3.71 -0.73
N ASN A 57 0.33 4.06 -1.65
CA ASN A 57 0.55 3.27 -2.85
C ASN A 57 1.16 1.90 -2.52
N GLY A 58 0.84 0.87 -3.31
CA GLY A 58 1.34 -0.49 -3.13
C GLY A 58 2.87 -0.60 -3.25
N SER A 59 3.50 0.25 -4.05
CA SER A 59 4.97 0.33 -4.14
C SER A 59 5.60 0.78 -2.82
N LEU A 60 5.06 1.84 -2.20
CA LEU A 60 5.49 2.31 -0.90
C LEU A 60 5.22 1.27 0.19
N ALA A 61 4.05 0.64 0.17
CA ALA A 61 3.70 -0.39 1.13
C ALA A 61 4.71 -1.54 1.11
N ARG A 62 5.15 -2.00 -0.07
CA ARG A 62 6.18 -3.05 -0.18
C ARG A 62 7.52 -2.62 0.42
N ARG A 63 7.94 -1.36 0.17
CA ARG A 63 9.19 -0.85 0.73
C ARG A 63 9.10 -0.70 2.25
N ALA A 64 8.01 -0.14 2.74
CA ALA A 64 7.75 0.01 4.17
C ALA A 64 7.75 -1.35 4.89
N LEU A 65 7.17 -2.39 4.29
CA LEU A 65 7.23 -3.75 4.85
C LEU A 65 8.66 -4.28 4.96
N ALA A 66 9.50 -4.06 3.96
CA ALA A 66 10.91 -4.46 4.02
C ALA A 66 11.66 -3.71 5.13
N ASP A 67 11.45 -2.40 5.25
CA ASP A 67 12.10 -1.59 6.30
C ASP A 67 11.58 -1.96 7.72
N LEU A 68 10.32 -2.38 7.84
CA LEU A 68 9.72 -2.85 9.09
C LEU A 68 10.19 -4.26 9.48
N GLU A 69 10.44 -5.11 8.48
CA GLU A 69 11.01 -6.44 8.65
C GLU A 69 12.46 -6.33 9.14
N GLU A 70 13.26 -5.43 8.56
CA GLU A 70 14.64 -5.17 9.01
C GLU A 70 14.69 -4.62 10.45
N LYS A 71 13.73 -3.77 10.82
CA LYS A 71 13.58 -3.27 12.20
C LYS A 71 13.02 -4.30 13.18
N GLY A 72 12.62 -5.49 12.71
CA GLY A 72 12.08 -6.56 13.55
C GLY A 72 10.69 -6.30 14.14
N GLN A 73 9.95 -5.29 13.64
CA GLN A 73 8.61 -4.96 14.14
C GLN A 73 7.53 -5.92 13.62
N ILE A 74 7.80 -6.58 12.49
CA ILE A 74 6.91 -7.55 11.85
C ILE A 74 7.65 -8.83 11.55
N LYS A 75 6.95 -9.97 11.65
CA LYS A 75 7.46 -11.30 11.31
C LYS A 75 6.83 -11.76 10.00
N LYS A 76 7.66 -12.21 9.07
CA LYS A 76 7.21 -12.80 7.81
C LYS A 76 6.73 -14.23 8.07
N VAL A 77 5.48 -14.52 7.70
CA VAL A 77 4.92 -15.88 7.81
C VAL A 77 5.08 -16.62 6.50
N VAL A 78 4.69 -15.98 5.39
CA VAL A 78 4.76 -16.58 4.05
C VAL A 78 5.33 -15.56 3.07
N GLY A 79 6.32 -15.98 2.28
CA GLY A 79 6.86 -15.22 1.15
C GLY A 79 6.60 -15.91 -0.17
N HIS A 80 5.70 -15.37 -0.99
CA HIS A 80 5.51 -15.76 -2.38
C HIS A 80 5.66 -14.53 -3.29
N SER A 81 6.03 -14.73 -4.56
CA SER A 81 6.26 -13.63 -5.52
C SER A 81 5.04 -12.70 -5.70
N LYS A 82 3.83 -13.26 -5.57
CA LYS A 82 2.56 -12.53 -5.70
C LYS A 82 1.98 -12.01 -4.38
N MET A 83 2.41 -12.56 -3.25
CA MET A 83 1.83 -12.23 -1.95
C MET A 83 2.84 -12.48 -0.83
N THR A 84 3.10 -11.44 -0.07
CA THR A 84 3.85 -11.49 1.18
C THR A 84 2.90 -11.27 2.34
N ILE A 85 2.91 -12.22 3.28
CA ILE A 85 2.07 -12.22 4.47
C ILE A 85 2.96 -12.01 5.68
N TYR A 86 2.68 -10.94 6.41
CA TYR A 86 3.32 -10.59 7.66
C TYR A 86 2.33 -10.64 8.80
N THR A 87 2.86 -10.90 9.99
CA THR A 87 2.16 -10.79 11.27
C THR A 87 2.94 -9.85 12.17
N ARG A 88 2.26 -9.20 13.12
CA ARG A 88 2.95 -8.42 14.15
C ARG A 88 4.01 -9.28 14.86
N ALA A 89 5.12 -8.66 15.25
CA ALA A 89 6.02 -9.30 16.19
C ALA A 89 5.30 -9.42 17.54
N VAL A 90 4.95 -10.65 17.92
CA VAL A 90 4.60 -10.95 19.31
C VAL A 90 5.91 -10.88 20.08
N THR A 91 6.05 -9.89 20.96
CA THR A 91 6.85 -10.04 22.18
C THR A 91 6.18 -11.15 22.96
N ALA A 92 6.56 -12.39 22.67
CA ALA A 92 6.45 -13.43 23.67
C ALA A 92 7.43 -13.02 24.78
N GLU A 93 6.94 -12.93 26.01
CA GLU A 93 7.80 -13.13 27.18
C GLU A 93 8.60 -14.43 27.03
#